data_AF-A0A7W1X073-F1
#
_entry.id   AF-A0A7W1X073-F1
#
_cell.length_a   1.000
_cell.length_b   1.000
_cell.length_c   1.000
_cell.angle_alpha   90.00
_cell.angle_beta   90.00
_cell.angle_gamma   90.00
#
_symmetry.space_group_name_H-M   'P 1'
#
loop_
_entity.id
_entity.type
_entity.pdbx_description
1 polymer ?
#
loop_
_entity_poly.entity_id
_entity_poly.type
_entity_poly.pdbx_seq_one_letter_code
_entity_poly.pdbx_strand_id
1 'polypeptide(L)'
;MQHVLILTRLTPRSTHPGRVDELVGVTSDGRSLSIRSDAVQRVNVALLQHQQMPLILLCDQLQSAVLTDLEVPANALVSIIPLPANEVGALLREGKETLLLEEIRTQLG
;
A
#
# COMPACT_ATOMS: atom_id res chain seq x y z
N MET A 1 10.74 -4.86 -11.26
CA MET A 1 10.22 -3.50 -11.48
C MET A 1 9.60 -3.04 -10.17
N GLN A 2 9.81 -1.79 -9.76
CA GLN A 2 9.12 -1.26 -8.58
C GLN A 2 7.73 -0.75 -8.97
N HIS A 3 6.74 -1.01 -8.12
CA HIS A 3 5.38 -0.54 -8.21
C HIS A 3 5.16 0.57 -7.19
N VAL A 4 4.39 1.58 -7.59
CA VAL A 4 4.03 2.73 -6.75
C VAL A 4 2.52 2.80 -6.69
N LEU A 5 1.98 2.83 -5.47
CA LEU A 5 0.55 2.91 -5.17
C LEU A 5 0.28 4.04 -4.17
N ILE A 6 -0.82 4.77 -4.32
CA ILE A 6 -1.34 5.63 -3.26
C ILE A 6 -2.45 4.87 -2.55
N LEU A 7 -2.32 4.63 -1.25
CA LEU A 7 -3.34 4.00 -0.42
C LEU A 7 -4.15 5.08 0.29
N THR A 8 -5.46 5.02 0.16
CA THR A 8 -6.40 5.95 0.81
C THR A 8 -7.01 5.37 2.08
N ARG A 9 -6.99 4.04 2.19
CA ARG A 9 -7.46 3.31 3.37
C ARG A 9 -6.65 2.04 3.55
N LEU A 10 -6.45 1.65 4.80
CA LEU A 10 -5.87 0.38 5.17
C LEU A 10 -6.54 -0.12 6.45
N THR A 11 -7.05 -1.35 6.42
CA THR A 11 -7.76 -1.95 7.55
C THR A 11 -7.08 -3.27 7.91
N PRO A 12 -6.72 -3.47 9.19
CA PRO A 12 -6.16 -4.75 9.62
C PRO A 12 -7.22 -5.84 9.56
N ARG A 13 -6.82 -7.01 9.07
CA ARG A 13 -7.62 -8.23 9.09
C ARG A 13 -6.85 -9.33 9.82
N SER A 14 -7.60 -10.07 10.61
CA SER A 14 -7.11 -11.17 11.43
C SER A 14 -7.84 -12.44 11.03
N THR A 15 -7.12 -13.44 10.52
CA THR A 15 -7.66 -14.80 10.38
C THR A 15 -7.50 -15.59 11.68
N HIS A 16 -6.65 -15.12 12.60
CA HIS A 16 -6.40 -15.73 13.91
C HIS A 16 -6.57 -14.70 15.04
N PRO A 17 -7.24 -15.05 16.16
CA PRO A 17 -7.40 -14.15 17.30
C PRO A 17 -6.05 -13.63 17.81
N GLY A 18 -5.96 -12.31 18.04
CA GLY A 18 -4.77 -11.67 18.60
C GLY A 18 -3.60 -11.45 17.64
N ARG A 19 -3.78 -11.71 16.33
CA ARG A 19 -2.75 -11.47 15.31
C ARG A 19 -3.33 -10.76 14.10
N VAL A 20 -2.67 -9.68 13.65
CA VAL A 20 -2.89 -9.13 12.31
C VAL A 20 -1.98 -9.87 11.35
N ASP A 21 -2.56 -10.60 10.42
CA ASP A 21 -1.84 -11.37 9.40
C ASP A 21 -2.01 -10.79 8.00
N GLU A 22 -2.97 -9.87 7.81
CA GLU A 22 -3.26 -9.22 6.54
C GLU A 22 -3.71 -7.78 6.76
N LEU A 23 -3.38 -6.91 5.81
CA LEU A 23 -4.00 -5.59 5.67
C LEU A 23 -4.79 -5.54 4.38
N VAL A 24 -6.05 -5.10 4.46
CA VAL A 24 -6.91 -4.85 3.31
C VAL A 24 -6.96 -3.35 3.05
N GLY A 25 -6.48 -2.94 1.89
CA GLY A 25 -6.35 -1.56 1.48
C GLY A 25 -7.27 -1.17 0.33
N VAL A 26 -7.36 0.14 0.11
CA VAL A 26 -7.98 0.73 -1.08
C VAL A 26 -6.98 1.72 -1.67
N THR A 27 -6.71 1.59 -2.96
CA THR A 27 -5.85 2.53 -3.71
C THR A 27 -6.61 3.82 -4.05
N SER A 28 -5.92 4.87 -4.45
CA SER A 28 -6.56 6.15 -4.83
C SER A 28 -7.48 6.02 -6.05
N ASP A 29 -7.18 5.09 -6.97
CA ASP A 29 -8.02 4.75 -8.12
C ASP A 29 -9.16 3.77 -7.81
N GLY A 30 -9.39 3.47 -6.52
CA GLY A 30 -10.54 2.70 -6.04
C GLY A 30 -10.38 1.18 -6.08
N ARG A 31 -9.21 0.65 -6.48
CA ARG A 31 -8.94 -0.79 -6.47
C ARG A 31 -8.71 -1.30 -5.05
N SER A 32 -9.18 -2.51 -4.81
CA SER A 32 -8.95 -3.25 -3.57
C SER A 32 -7.55 -3.89 -3.57
N LEU A 33 -6.86 -3.81 -2.43
CA LEU A 33 -5.52 -4.35 -2.25
C LEU A 33 -5.46 -5.29 -1.05
N SER A 34 -4.86 -6.46 -1.21
CA SER A 34 -4.45 -7.33 -0.10
C SER A 34 -2.94 -7.20 0.13
N ILE A 35 -2.52 -6.95 1.36
CA ILE A 35 -1.11 -7.03 1.77
C ILE A 35 -0.99 -8.13 2.81
N ARG A 36 -0.36 -9.24 2.43
CA ARG A 36 -0.24 -10.41 3.30
C ARG A 36 1.06 -10.37 4.09
N SER A 37 1.06 -11.01 5.25
CA SER A 37 2.27 -11.48 5.92
C SER A 37 2.24 -13.00 6.03
N ASP A 38 3.42 -13.63 5.99
CA ASP A 38 3.54 -15.03 6.41
C ASP A 38 3.93 -15.11 7.90
N ALA A 39 4.12 -16.33 8.42
CA ALA A 39 4.51 -16.54 9.82
C ALA A 39 5.90 -15.95 10.18
N VAL A 40 6.79 -15.81 9.20
CA VAL A 40 8.22 -15.48 9.30
C VAL A 40 8.51 -14.02 8.89
N GLN A 41 7.67 -13.42 8.04
CA GLN A 41 7.83 -12.11 7.40
C GLN A 41 6.62 -11.22 7.70
N ARG A 42 6.50 -10.80 8.96
CA ARG A 42 5.45 -9.88 9.44
C ARG A 42 5.79 -8.41 9.29
N VAL A 43 6.98 -8.09 8.76
CA VAL A 43 7.52 -6.73 8.72
C VAL A 43 6.62 -5.79 7.93
N ASN A 44 6.07 -6.24 6.80
CA ASN A 44 5.20 -5.42 5.94
C ASN A 44 3.93 -4.97 6.65
N VAL A 45 3.23 -5.92 7.28
CA VAL A 45 2.00 -5.64 8.05
C VAL A 45 2.31 -4.76 9.25
N ALA A 46 3.37 -5.07 10.00
CA ALA A 46 3.78 -4.29 11.17
C ALA A 46 4.19 -2.85 10.82
N LEU A 47 4.85 -2.65 9.68
CA LEU A 47 5.25 -1.32 9.20
C LEU A 47 4.02 -0.47 8.86
N LEU A 48 3.02 -1.06 8.22
CA LEU A 48 1.90 -0.34 7.61
C LEU A 48 0.71 -0.14 8.55
N GLN A 49 0.49 -1.03 9.52
CA GLN A 49 -0.72 -1.03 10.36
C GLN A 49 -0.97 0.26 11.17
N HIS A 50 0.08 1.05 11.42
CA HIS A 50 0.01 2.27 12.25
C HIS A 50 0.22 3.56 11.46
N GLN A 51 0.28 3.46 10.12
CA GLN A 51 0.53 4.62 9.28
C GLN A 51 -0.73 5.45 9.11
N GLN A 52 -0.54 6.77 9.02
CA GLN A 52 -1.61 7.68 8.66
C GLN A 52 -1.94 7.52 7.18
N MET A 53 -3.21 7.70 6.84
CA MET A 53 -3.72 7.64 5.48
C MET A 53 -4.18 9.03 5.02
N PRO A 54 -4.07 9.36 3.72
CA PRO A 54 -3.49 8.53 2.66
C PRO A 54 -1.95 8.45 2.72
N LEU A 55 -1.36 7.40 2.16
CA LEU A 55 0.09 7.23 2.05
C LEU A 55 0.51 6.72 0.67
N ILE A 56 1.80 6.82 0.37
CA ILE A 56 2.38 6.29 -0.86
C ILE A 56 3.23 5.06 -0.54
N LEU A 57 2.85 3.93 -1.13
CA LEU A 57 3.48 2.64 -0.98
C LEU A 57 4.35 2.32 -2.19
N LEU A 58 5.58 1.88 -1.93
CA LEU A 58 6.46 1.23 -2.89
C LEU A 58 6.45 -0.27 -2.61
N CYS A 59 6.33 -1.08 -3.66
CA CYS A 59 6.58 -2.52 -3.56
C CYS A 59 7.32 -3.05 -4.79
N ASP A 60 8.14 -4.07 -4.60
CA ASP A 60 8.86 -4.73 -5.70
C ASP A 60 8.03 -5.81 -6.42
N GLN A 61 6.94 -6.26 -5.80
CA GLN A 61 6.02 -7.24 -6.35
C GLN A 61 4.56 -6.81 -6.14
N LEU A 62 3.79 -6.87 -7.22
CA LEU A 62 2.36 -6.63 -7.23
C LEU A 62 1.70 -7.62 -8.20
N GLN A 63 0.68 -8.32 -7.75
CA GLN A 63 -0.01 -9.35 -8.51
C GLN A 63 -1.50 -9.05 -8.56
N SER A 64 -2.21 -9.58 -9.56
CA SER A 64 -3.69 -9.60 -9.54
C SER A 64 -4.16 -10.74 -8.65
N ALA A 65 -5.22 -10.50 -7.88
CA ALA A 65 -5.84 -11.52 -7.04
C ALA A 65 -7.30 -11.78 -7.46
N VAL A 66 -7.85 -12.91 -7.00
CA VAL A 66 -9.22 -13.32 -7.34
C VAL A 66 -10.25 -12.65 -6.42
N LEU A 67 -9.88 -12.43 -5.15
CA LEU A 67 -10.75 -11.86 -4.11
C LEU A 67 -10.53 -10.35 -3.91
N THR A 68 -9.40 -9.83 -4.37
CA THR A 68 -9.03 -8.42 -4.37
C THR A 68 -8.43 -8.10 -5.73
N ASP A 69 -8.57 -6.87 -6.21
CA ASP A 69 -8.04 -6.48 -7.52
C ASP A 69 -6.51 -6.65 -7.58
N LEU A 70 -5.84 -6.40 -6.45
CA LEU A 70 -4.40 -6.43 -6.29
C LEU A 70 -3.96 -7.20 -5.04
N GLU A 71 -2.76 -7.75 -5.08
CA GLU A 71 -2.09 -8.41 -3.97
C GLU A 71 -0.60 -8.06 -3.91
N VAL A 72 -0.14 -7.64 -2.73
CA VAL A 72 1.28 -7.59 -2.35
C VAL A 72 1.57 -8.88 -1.57
N PRO A 73 2.35 -9.81 -2.13
CA PRO A 73 2.64 -11.07 -1.47
C PRO A 73 3.56 -10.86 -0.25
N ALA A 74 3.59 -11.83 0.66
CA ALA A 74 4.33 -11.72 1.92
C ALA A 74 5.84 -11.52 1.75
N ASN A 75 6.40 -12.04 0.66
CA ASN A 75 7.81 -11.95 0.31
C ASN A 75 8.16 -10.68 -0.49
N ALA A 76 7.19 -9.80 -0.76
CA ALA A 76 7.46 -8.52 -1.38
C ALA A 76 8.21 -7.61 -0.40
N LEU A 77 9.17 -6.85 -0.91
CA LEU A 77 9.73 -5.72 -0.22
C LEU A 77 8.76 -4.55 -0.33
N VAL A 78 8.40 -3.96 0.81
CA VAL A 78 7.56 -2.76 0.86
C VAL A 78 8.32 -1.61 1.51
N SER A 79 8.06 -0.40 1.02
CA SER A 79 8.55 0.83 1.61
C SER A 79 7.48 1.92 1.52
N ILE A 80 7.55 2.91 2.39
CA ILE A 80 6.64 4.06 2.40
C ILE A 80 7.46 5.27 1.96
N ILE A 81 6.96 6.04 1.01
CA ILE A 81 7.54 7.35 0.72
C ILE A 81 7.15 8.28 1.87
N PRO A 82 8.11 8.95 2.54
CA PRO A 82 7.86 9.76 3.70
C PRO A 82 7.25 11.12 3.32
N LEU A 83 6.02 11.09 2.79
CA LEU A 83 5.20 12.27 2.53
C LEU A 83 4.08 12.34 3.57
N PRO A 84 3.86 13.49 4.24
CA PRO A 84 2.79 13.64 5.20
C PRO A 84 1.41 13.33 4.60
N ALA A 85 0.55 12.64 5.36
CA ALA A 85 -0.76 12.21 4.87
C ALA A 85 -1.66 13.39 4.44
N ASN A 86 -1.53 14.55 5.10
CA ASN A 86 -2.23 15.78 4.72
C ASN A 86 -1.77 16.34 3.37
N GLU A 87 -0.49 16.21 3.02
CA GLU A 87 0.06 16.64 1.73
C GLU A 87 -0.40 15.69 0.62
N VAL A 88 -0.29 14.37 0.84
CA VAL A 88 -0.84 13.36 -0.07
C VAL A 88 -2.34 13.62 -0.30
N GLY A 89 -3.10 13.87 0.78
CA GLY A 89 -4.52 14.17 0.70
C GLY A 89 -4.86 15.49 0.02
N ALA A 90 -3.98 16.49 0.02
CA ALA A 90 -4.16 17.71 -0.77
C ALA A 90 -4.01 17.42 -2.26
N LEU A 91 -2.95 16.69 -2.65
CA LEU A 91 -2.71 16.31 -4.04
C LEU A 91 -3.85 15.47 -4.63
N LEU A 92 -4.40 14.52 -3.86
CA LEU A 92 -5.56 13.74 -4.27
C LEU A 92 -6.81 14.62 -4.51
N ARG A 93 -7.08 15.59 -3.64
CA ARG A 93 -8.22 16.52 -3.80
C ARG A 93 -8.07 17.43 -5.01
N GLU A 94 -6.84 17.76 -5.39
CA GLU A 94 -6.52 18.54 -6.58
C GLU A 94 -6.54 17.71 -7.88
N GLY A 95 -6.79 16.40 -7.80
CA GLY A 95 -6.76 15.51 -8.96
C GLY A 95 -5.35 15.28 -9.52
N LYS A 96 -4.31 15.55 -8.72
CA LYS A 96 -2.90 15.44 -9.13
C LYS A 96 -2.30 14.05 -8.86
N GLU A 97 -3.13 13.03 -8.65
CA GLU A 97 -2.67 11.68 -8.29
C GLU A 97 -1.77 11.06 -9.38
N THR A 98 -2.16 11.18 -10.65
CA THR A 98 -1.42 10.59 -11.77
C THR A 98 -0.07 11.25 -11.93
N LEU A 99 -0.03 12.58 -11.83
CA LEU A 99 1.20 13.36 -11.91
C LEU A 99 2.18 12.94 -10.81
N LEU A 100 1.69 12.81 -9.57
CA LEU A 100 2.51 12.38 -8.43
C LEU A 100 3.08 10.97 -8.66
N LEU A 101 2.25 10.03 -9.11
CA LEU A 101 2.68 8.66 -9.41
C LEU A 101 3.73 8.60 -10.52
N GLU A 102 3.58 9.41 -11.57
CA GLU A 102 4.53 9.50 -12.69
C GLU A 102 5.87 10.13 -12.27
N GLU A 103 5.83 11.18 -11.47
CA GLU A 103 7.03 11.83 -10.95
C GLU A 103 7.85 10.87 -10.08
N ILE A 104 7.18 10.14 -9.19
CA ILE A 104 7.83 9.13 -8.36
C ILE A 104 8.42 8.01 -9.23
N ARG A 105 7.66 7.50 -10.21
CA ARG A 105 8.17 6.44 -11.12
C ARG A 105 9.39 6.89 -11.90
N THR A 106 9.46 8.16 -12.27
CA THR A 106 10.61 8.75 -12.97
C THR A 106 11.84 8.81 -12.08
N GLN A 107 11.68 9.08 -10.78
CA GLN A 107 12.78 9.11 -9.80
C GLN A 107 13.28 7.71 -9.43
N LEU A 108 12.46 6.67 -9.60
CA LEU A 108 12.82 5.26 -9.36
C LEU A 108 13.43 4.57 -10.58
N GLY A 109 13.60 5.30 -11.69
CA GLY A 109 14.18 4.84 -12.96
C GLY A 109 15.70 4.76 -12.94
#